data_AF-A0A535GRS0-F1
#
_entry.id   AF-A0A535GRS0-F1
#
_cell.length_a   1.000
_cell.length_b   1.000
_cell.length_c   1.000
_cell.angle_alpha   90.00
_cell.angle_beta   90.00
_cell.angle_gamma   90.00
#
_symmetry.space_group_name_H-M   'P 1'
#
loop_
_entity.id
_entity.type
_entity.pdbx_description
1 polymer ?
#
loop_
_entity_poly.entity_id
_entity_poly.type
_entity_poly.pdbx_seq_one_letter_code
_entity_poly.pdbx_strand_id
1 'polypeptide(L)'
;NPDFVNLAASYGIKGQVIEKPGELITALQAAVEQGGPAVFDVRFDPDEVPPLRPRSVLITKEMGLPNPKPGPEVTRAFISMLKEK
;
A
#
# COMPACT_ATOMS: atom_id res chain seq x y z
N ASN A 1 -11.25 2.19 -11.94
CA ASN A 1 -9.90 2.66 -12.34
C ASN A 1 -9.73 2.50 -13.84
N PRO A 2 -9.02 3.41 -14.52
CA PRO A 2 -8.62 3.24 -15.91
C PRO A 2 -7.58 2.11 -16.05
N ASP A 3 -7.35 1.66 -17.27
CA ASP A 3 -6.30 0.70 -17.59
C ASP A 3 -4.94 1.41 -17.70
N PHE A 4 -4.14 1.29 -16.64
CA PHE A 4 -2.84 1.95 -16.55
C PHE A 4 -1.79 1.36 -17.50
N VAL A 5 -1.94 0.10 -17.91
CA VAL A 5 -1.02 -0.55 -18.85
C VAL A 5 -1.23 0.01 -20.25
N ASN A 6 -2.48 0.12 -20.69
CA ASN A 6 -2.82 0.73 -21.97
C ASN A 6 -2.47 2.23 -21.99
N LEU A 7 -2.65 2.93 -20.88
CA LEU A 7 -2.19 4.32 -20.75
C LEU A 7 -0.67 4.41 -20.92
N ALA A 8 0.11 3.58 -20.23
CA ALA A 8 1.57 3.56 -20.36
C ALA A 8 2.02 3.25 -21.80
N ALA A 9 1.35 2.31 -22.46
CA ALA A 9 1.64 1.95 -23.84
C ALA A 9 1.43 3.13 -24.81
N SER A 10 0.46 4.02 -24.55
CA SER A 10 0.25 5.24 -25.35
C SER A 10 1.42 6.23 -25.29
N TYR A 11 2.25 6.15 -24.23
CA TYR A 11 3.49 6.91 -24.07
C TYR A 11 4.74 6.12 -24.50
N GLY A 12 4.59 4.93 -25.08
CA GLY A 12 5.71 4.04 -25.42
C GLY A 12 6.39 3.40 -24.20
N ILE A 13 5.74 3.42 -23.04
CA ILE A 13 6.26 2.85 -21.80
C ILE A 13 5.71 1.42 -21.64
N LYS A 14 6.58 0.49 -21.23
CA LYS A 14 6.17 -0.87 -20.91
C LYS A 14 5.40 -0.89 -19.60
N GLY A 15 4.12 -1.24 -19.67
CA GLY A 15 3.25 -1.46 -18.52
C GLY A 15 3.07 -2.96 -18.21
N GLN A 16 2.90 -3.31 -16.94
CA GLN A 16 2.58 -4.68 -16.51
C GLN A 16 1.58 -4.65 -15.35
N VAL A 17 0.57 -5.53 -15.40
CA VAL A 17 -0.31 -5.80 -14.25
C VAL A 17 0.36 -6.84 -13.35
N ILE A 18 0.35 -6.59 -12.04
CA ILE A 18 0.89 -7.46 -11.01
C ILE A 18 -0.26 -7.87 -10.10
N GLU A 19 -0.56 -9.17 -10.04
CA GLU A 19 -1.64 -9.68 -9.18
C GLU A 19 -1.10 -10.40 -7.95
N LYS A 20 0.15 -10.85 -7.98
CA LYS A 20 0.76 -11.61 -6.89
C LYS A 20 2.04 -10.96 -6.40
N PRO A 21 2.34 -11.01 -5.09
CA PRO A 21 3.56 -10.44 -4.53
C PRO A 21 4.85 -10.95 -5.21
N GLY A 22 4.91 -12.23 -5.58
CA GLY A 22 6.08 -12.82 -6.23
C GLY A 22 6.36 -12.29 -7.64
N GLU A 23 5.33 -11.83 -8.36
CA GLU A 23 5.48 -11.29 -9.72
C GLU A 23 6.17 -9.93 -9.73
N LEU A 24 5.97 -9.14 -8.66
CA LEU A 24 6.54 -7.79 -8.55
C LEU A 24 8.07 -7.83 -8.54
N ILE A 25 8.66 -8.77 -7.80
CA ILE A 25 10.12 -8.87 -7.65
C ILE A 25 10.76 -9.14 -9.01
N THR A 26 10.24 -10.12 -9.75
CA THR A 26 10.74 -10.48 -11.08
C THR A 26 10.54 -9.35 -12.08
N ALA A 27 9.37 -8.70 -12.08
CA ALA A 27 9.05 -7.60 -12.98
C ALA A 27 9.94 -6.37 -12.70
N LEU A 28 10.18 -6.07 -11.43
CA LEU A 28 11.05 -4.97 -11.02
C LEU A 28 12.51 -5.21 -11.41
N GLN A 29 13.03 -6.42 -11.18
CA GLN A 29 14.39 -6.78 -11.59
C GLN A 29 14.57 -6.60 -13.10
N ALA A 30 13.65 -7.13 -13.90
CA ALA A 30 13.68 -6.99 -15.35
C ALA A 30 13.62 -5.52 -15.81
N ALA A 31 12.81 -4.68 -15.16
CA ALA A 31 12.73 -3.26 -15.50
C ALA A 31 14.00 -2.49 -15.12
N VAL A 32 14.62 -2.81 -13.97
CA VAL A 32 15.89 -2.22 -13.56
C VAL A 32 17.01 -2.60 -14.53
N GLU A 33 17.08 -3.88 -14.94
CA GLU A 33 18.06 -4.37 -15.92
C GLU A 33 17.85 -3.77 -17.32
N GLN A 34 16.59 -3.66 -17.77
CA GLN A 34 16.26 -3.06 -19.07
C GLN A 34 16.59 -1.56 -19.10
N GLY A 35 16.47 -0.89 -17.96
CA GLY A 35 16.65 0.54 -17.83
C GLY A 35 15.50 1.35 -18.47
N GLY A 36 15.36 2.60 -18.02
CA GLY A 36 14.31 3.49 -18.52
C GLY A 36 12.98 3.38 -17.76
N PRO A 37 11.92 4.03 -18.27
CA PRO A 37 10.62 4.10 -17.60
C PRO A 37 9.86 2.77 -17.67
N ALA A 38 9.21 2.40 -16.57
CA ALA A 38 8.33 1.25 -16.47
C ALA A 38 7.11 1.60 -15.61
N VAL A 39 5.97 0.96 -15.90
CA VAL A 39 4.73 1.13 -15.12
C VAL A 39 4.27 -0.23 -14.60
N PHE A 40 3.97 -0.30 -13.30
CA PHE A 40 3.41 -1.48 -12.66
C PHE A 40 2.04 -1.15 -12.07
N ASP A 41 1.00 -1.83 -12.56
CA ASP A 41 -0.35 -1.77 -11.99
C ASP A 41 -0.50 -2.91 -10.97
N VAL A 42 -0.23 -2.61 -9.70
CA VAL A 42 -0.23 -3.59 -8.62
C VAL A 42 -1.63 -3.70 -8.01
N ARG A 43 -2.22 -4.88 -8.08
CA ARG A 43 -3.49 -5.19 -7.42
C ARG A 43 -3.24 -5.53 -5.96
N PHE A 44 -3.95 -4.84 -5.07
CA PHE A 44 -3.92 -5.06 -3.63
C PHE A 44 -5.34 -5.06 -3.07
N ASP A 45 -5.52 -5.67 -1.91
CA ASP A 45 -6.79 -5.64 -1.20
C ASP A 45 -6.98 -4.23 -0.59
N PRO A 46 -8.00 -3.46 -1.03
CA PRO A 46 -8.23 -2.11 -0.51
C PRO A 46 -8.61 -2.10 0.98
N ASP A 47 -9.07 -3.23 1.53
CA ASP A 47 -9.46 -3.36 2.94
C ASP A 47 -8.29 -3.82 3.84
N GLU A 48 -7.13 -4.15 3.27
CA GLU A 48 -5.94 -4.54 4.03
C GLU A 48 -5.36 -3.33 4.78
N VAL A 49 -5.41 -3.39 6.11
CA VAL A 49 -4.81 -2.37 6.98
C VAL A 49 -3.42 -2.84 7.39
N PRO A 50 -2.33 -2.19 6.96
CA PRO A 50 -0.99 -2.55 7.39
C PRO A 50 -0.87 -2.38 8.91
N PRO A 51 0.02 -3.14 9.59
CA PRO A 51 0.18 -3.02 11.04
C PRO A 51 0.56 -1.59 11.43
N LEU A 52 -0.38 -0.90 12.07
CA LEU A 52 -0.23 0.51 12.48
C LEU A 52 0.52 0.58 13.82
N ARG A 53 1.50 1.48 13.91
CA ARG A 53 2.09 1.84 15.21
C ARG A 53 1.06 2.68 15.99
N PRO A 54 1.06 2.64 17.34
CA PRO A 54 0.08 3.40 18.13
C PRO A 54 0.04 4.91 17.80
N ARG A 55 1.18 5.51 17.42
CA ARG A 55 1.24 6.92 17.00
C ARG A 55 0.54 7.19 15.66
N SER A 56 0.50 6.24 14.73
CA SER A 56 -0.16 6.43 13.42
C SER A 56 -1.69 6.40 13.50
N VAL A 57 -2.25 5.84 14.58
CA VAL A 57 -3.70 5.86 14.89
C VAL A 57 -4.19 7.29 15.22
N LEU A 58 -3.33 8.14 15.80
CA LEU A 58 -3.69 9.52 16.12
C LEU A 58 -3.67 10.42 14.87
N ILE A 59 -2.77 10.13 13.91
CA ILE A 59 -2.61 10.93 12.67
C ILE A 59 -3.74 10.61 11.66
N THR A 60 -4.23 9.37 11.63
CA THR A 60 -5.26 8.90 10.69
C THR A 60 -6.57 9.67 10.83
N LYS A 61 -6.95 10.09 12.04
CA LYS A 61 -8.17 10.86 12.30
C LYS A 61 -8.16 12.26 11.67
N GLU A 62 -6.99 12.90 11.59
CA GLU A 62 -6.86 14.25 11.02
C GLU A 62 -6.70 14.24 9.50
N MET A 63 -6.17 13.15 8.94
CA MET A 63 -5.89 13.00 7.51
C MET A 63 -7.09 12.45 6.69
N GLY A 64 -8.26 12.24 7.31
CA GLY A 64 -9.44 11.70 6.62
C GLY A 64 -9.29 10.23 6.17
N LEU A 65 -8.36 9.49 6.78
CA LEU A 65 -8.13 8.08 6.48
C LEU A 65 -9.17 7.19 7.19
N PRO A 66 -9.49 6.02 6.63
CA PRO A 66 -10.47 5.10 7.22
C PRO A 66 -10.09 4.77 8.67
N ASN A 67 -11.10 4.72 9.54
CA ASN A 67 -10.89 4.43 10.96
C ASN A 67 -10.20 3.07 11.10
N PRO A 68 -8.98 3.02 11.64
CA PRO A 68 -8.29 1.75 11.79
C PRO A 68 -9.07 0.89 12.77
N LYS A 69 -9.37 -0.35 12.39
CA LYS A 69 -9.85 -1.36 13.34
C LYS A 69 -8.66 -1.73 14.24
N PRO A 70 -8.61 -1.28 15.50
CA PRO A 70 -7.42 -1.48 16.31
C PRO A 70 -7.23 -2.97 16.57
N GLY A 71 -6.02 -3.46 16.28
CA GLY A 71 -5.62 -4.81 16.69
C GLY A 71 -5.57 -4.96 18.22
N PRO A 72 -5.45 -6.19 18.74
CA PRO A 72 -5.44 -6.46 20.18
C PRO A 72 -4.32 -5.72 20.92
N GLU A 73 -3.15 -5.53 20.30
CA GLU A 73 -2.03 -4.78 20.89
C GLU A 73 -2.33 -3.28 21.04
N VAL A 74 -2.95 -2.68 20.02
CA VAL A 74 -3.34 -1.26 20.02
C VAL A 74 -4.44 -1.00 21.04
N THR A 75 -5.40 -1.93 21.15
CA THR A 75 -6.47 -1.87 22.16
C THR A 75 -5.89 -1.88 23.58
N ARG A 76 -4.88 -2.73 23.83
CA ARG A 76 -4.20 -2.81 25.14
C ARG A 76 -3.45 -1.52 25.48
N ALA A 77 -2.76 -0.93 24.50
CA ALA A 77 -2.06 0.35 24.64
C ALA A 77 -3.03 1.51 24.91
N PHE A 78 -4.20 1.50 24.27
CA PHE A 78 -5.24 2.51 24.51
C PHE A 78 -5.81 2.40 25.94
N ILE A 79 -6.03 1.18 26.40
CA ILE A 79 -6.49 0.91 27.79
C ILE A 79 -5.43 1.33 28.81
N SER A 80 -4.14 1.08 28.57
CA SER A 80 -3.08 1.50 29.50
C SER A 80 -2.98 3.03 29.56
N MET A 81 -3.07 3.73 28.43
CA MET A 81 -3.09 5.20 28.39
C MET A 81 -4.28 5.81 29.13
N LEU A 82 -5.47 5.18 29.07
CA LEU A 82 -6.66 5.65 29.80
C LEU A 82 -6.60 5.36 31.31
N LYS A 83 -5.78 4.40 31.75
CA LYS A 83 -5.56 4.10 33.18
C LYS A 83 -4.53 5.01 33.84
N GLU A 84 -3.66 5.65 33.06
CA GLU A 84 -2.63 6.58 33.54
C GLU A 84 -3.09 8.04 33.58
N LYS A 85 -4.38 8.31 33.35
CA LYS A 85 -5.00 9.63 33.44
C LYS A 85 -6.10 9.65 34.49
#